data_AF-I9C6A7-F1
#
_entry.id   AF-I9C6A7-F1
#
_cell.length_a   1.000
_cell.length_b   1.000
_cell.length_c   1.000
_cell.angle_alpha   90.00
_cell.angle_beta   90.00
_cell.angle_gamma   90.00
#
_symmetry.space_group_name_H-M   'P 1'
#
loop_
_entity.id
_entity.type
_entity.pdbx_description
1 polymer ?
#
loop_
_entity_poly.entity_id
_entity_poly.type
_entity_poly.pdbx_seq_one_letter_code
_entity_poly.pdbx_strand_id
1 'polypeptide(L)'
;MDWQSLIYGSLSLISGVPMLLFPAQKRNAAVKAWKSRMQEIKAGKPEQFFEELRSLEAYPPYSTDRKWRAVGALLTFGGVVMLVNACYP
;
A
#
# COMPACT_ATOMS: atom_id res chain seq x y z
N MET A 1 11.75 18.57 -21.42
CA MET A 1 11.41 17.96 -20.12
C MET A 1 9.99 17.47 -20.19
N ASP A 2 9.80 16.16 -20.07
CA ASP A 2 8.47 15.60 -19.99
C ASP A 2 7.91 15.75 -18.55
N TRP A 3 7.01 16.71 -18.39
CA TRP A 3 6.38 17.01 -17.11
C TRP A 3 5.52 15.86 -16.58
N GLN A 4 4.97 15.02 -17.47
CA GLN A 4 4.15 13.88 -17.04
C GLN A 4 5.03 12.85 -16.33
N SER A 5 6.16 12.47 -16.93
CA SER A 5 7.12 11.55 -16.33
C SER A 5 7.72 12.07 -15.02
N LEU A 6 7.94 13.39 -14.87
CA LEU A 6 8.35 14.02 -13.61
C LEU A 6 7.31 13.84 -12.50
N ILE A 7 6.03 14.11 -12.79
CA ILE A 7 4.95 14.02 -11.80
C ILE A 7 4.72 12.56 -11.40
N TYR A 8 4.57 11.64 -12.36
CA TYR A 8 4.34 10.23 -12.05
C TYR A 8 5.55 9.58 -11.39
N GLY A 9 6.77 9.93 -11.81
CA GLY A 9 8.00 9.44 -11.22
C GLY A 9 8.17 9.87 -9.77
N SER A 10 7.92 11.15 -9.46
CA SER A 10 7.97 11.66 -8.09
C SER A 10 6.90 11.05 -7.17
N LEU A 11 5.65 10.91 -7.63
CA LEU A 11 4.60 10.23 -6.89
C LEU A 11 4.93 8.76 -6.60
N SER A 12 5.54 8.07 -7.58
CA SER A 12 5.98 6.68 -7.44
C SER A 12 7.11 6.55 -6.41
N LEU A 13 8.05 7.49 -6.37
CA LEU A 13 9.09 7.52 -5.34
C LEU A 13 8.54 7.82 -3.94
N ILE A 14 7.68 8.83 -3.81
CA ILE A 14 7.07 9.23 -2.52
C ILE A 14 6.27 8.07 -1.92
N SER A 15 5.60 7.28 -2.75
CA SER A 15 4.85 6.10 -2.30
C SER A 15 5.73 4.86 -2.11
N GLY A 16 6.68 4.60 -3.02
CA GLY A 16 7.51 3.39 -3.03
C GLY A 16 8.60 3.37 -1.97
N VAL A 17 9.34 4.47 -1.76
CA VAL A 17 10.48 4.52 -0.83
C VAL A 17 10.07 4.22 0.62
N PRO A 18 9.00 4.82 1.18
CA PRO A 18 8.55 4.48 2.52
C PRO A 18 8.06 3.03 2.64
N MET A 19 7.46 2.49 1.56
CA MET A 19 6.96 1.12 1.51
C MET A 19 8.10 0.10 1.47
N LEU A 20 9.22 0.45 0.83
CA LEU A 20 10.44 -0.34 0.76
C LEU A 20 11.23 -0.33 2.08
N LEU A 21 11.42 0.85 2.67
CA LEU A 21 12.24 1.04 3.87
C LEU A 21 11.49 0.73 5.18
N PHE A 22 10.19 1.04 5.24
CA PHE A 22 9.37 0.88 6.45
C PHE A 22 8.12 0.00 6.21
N PRO A 23 8.26 -1.22 5.66
CA PRO A 23 7.12 -2.09 5.35
C PRO A 23 6.35 -2.51 6.61
N ALA A 24 7.05 -2.64 7.74
CA ALA A 24 6.44 -2.99 9.02
C ALA A 24 5.42 -1.94 9.48
N GLN A 25 5.63 -0.66 9.21
CA GLN A 25 4.66 0.39 9.56
C GLN A 25 3.36 0.22 8.77
N LYS A 26 3.47 -0.05 7.46
CA LYS A 26 2.30 -0.30 6.59
C LYS A 26 1.57 -1.58 6.98
N ARG A 27 2.30 -2.66 7.26
CA ARG A 27 1.72 -3.92 7.76
C ARG A 27 1.00 -3.71 9.08
N ASN A 28 1.63 -3.04 10.05
CA ASN A 28 1.03 -2.79 11.36
C ASN A 28 -0.22 -1.91 11.26
N ALA A 29 -0.21 -0.90 10.39
CA ALA A 29 -1.38 -0.07 10.12
C ALA A 29 -2.54 -0.90 9.52
N ALA A 30 -2.25 -1.77 8.54
CA ALA A 30 -3.24 -2.65 7.94
C ALA A 30 -3.82 -3.65 8.97
N VAL A 31 -2.97 -4.24 9.81
CA VAL A 31 -3.39 -5.14 10.89
C VAL A 31 -4.25 -4.41 11.91
N LYS A 32 -3.87 -3.19 12.30
CA LYS A 32 -4.65 -2.36 13.23
C LYS A 32 -6.02 -2.03 12.65
N ALA A 33 -6.10 -1.61 11.40
CA ALA A 33 -7.35 -1.31 10.72
C ALA A 33 -8.27 -2.54 10.65
N TRP A 34 -7.72 -3.69 10.23
CA TRP A 34 -8.45 -4.95 10.19
C TRP A 34 -8.98 -5.37 11.57
N LYS A 35 -8.13 -5.34 12.61
CA LYS A 35 -8.54 -5.66 13.99
C LYS A 35 -9.62 -4.71 14.50
N SER A 36 -9.45 -3.42 14.26
CA SER A 36 -10.42 -2.40 14.65
C SER A 36 -11.77 -2.68 14.01
N ARG A 37 -11.81 -2.94 12.70
CA ARG A 37 -13.07 -3.20 11.99
C ARG A 37 -13.73 -4.50 12.44
N MET A 38 -12.95 -5.55 12.65
CA MET A 38 -13.46 -6.81 13.20
C MET A 38 -14.11 -6.63 14.58
N GLN A 39 -13.49 -5.83 15.46
CA GLN A 39 -14.05 -5.52 16.77
C GLN A 39 -15.33 -4.68 16.67
N GLU A 40 -15.37 -3.71 15.76
CA GLU A 40 -16.56 -2.92 15.51
C GLU A 40 -17.77 -3.76 15.10
N ILE A 41 -17.60 -4.67 14.15
CA ILE A 41 -18.69 -5.53 13.68
C ILE A 41 -19.13 -6.47 14.81
N LYS A 42 -18.19 -7.06 15.56
CA LYS A 42 -18.49 -7.89 16.74
C LYS A 42 -19.19 -7.13 17.86
N ALA A 43 -18.97 -5.81 17.97
CA ALA A 43 -19.67 -4.93 18.89
C ALA A 43 -21.07 -4.51 18.41
N GLY A 44 -21.53 -5.01 17.26
CA GLY A 44 -22.85 -4.74 16.70
C GLY A 44 -22.91 -3.52 15.78
N LYS A 45 -21.77 -2.97 15.33
CA LYS A 45 -21.81 -1.94 14.28
C LYS A 45 -22.30 -2.55 12.96
N PRO A 46 -23.06 -1.80 12.14
CA PRO A 46 -23.53 -2.28 10.85
C PRO A 46 -22.35 -2.55 9.90
N GLU A 47 -22.51 -3.58 9.08
CA GLU A 47 -21.63 -3.87 7.96
C GLU A 47 -21.77 -2.76 6.89
N GLN A 48 -20.65 -2.39 6.26
CA GLN A 48 -20.61 -1.42 5.16
C GLN A 48 -21.07 -2.03 3.84
N PHE A 49 -20.92 -3.35 3.69
CA PHE A 49 -21.32 -4.10 2.52
C PHE A 49 -21.73 -5.53 2.94
N PHE A 50 -22.49 -6.19 2.08
CA PHE A 50 -22.98 -7.55 2.32
C PHE A 50 -21.82 -8.53 2.54
N GLU A 51 -21.87 -9.30 3.63
CA GLU A 51 -20.83 -10.28 4.02
C GLU A 51 -19.47 -9.65 4.35
N GLU A 52 -19.45 -8.43 4.88
CA GLU A 52 -18.20 -7.77 5.27
C GLU A 52 -17.42 -8.61 6.30
N LEU A 53 -18.08 -9.12 7.36
CA LEU A 53 -17.43 -9.95 8.37
C LEU A 53 -16.77 -11.18 7.73
N ARG A 54 -17.50 -11.89 6.87
CA ARG A 54 -17.00 -13.09 6.18
C ARG A 54 -15.78 -12.76 5.33
N SER A 55 -15.80 -11.63 4.62
CA SER A 55 -14.68 -11.20 3.80
C SER A 55 -13.44 -10.87 4.64
N LEU A 56 -13.61 -10.22 5.79
CA LEU A 56 -12.54 -9.89 6.72
C LEU A 56 -11.91 -11.16 7.32
N GLU A 57 -12.72 -12.17 7.61
CA GLU A 57 -12.24 -13.47 8.11
C GLU A 57 -11.54 -14.30 7.04
N ALA A 58 -12.06 -14.29 5.80
CA ALA A 58 -11.48 -15.02 4.67
C ALA A 58 -10.12 -14.45 4.22
N TYR A 59 -9.93 -13.13 4.32
CA TYR A 59 -8.76 -12.43 3.82
C TYR A 59 -8.04 -11.61 4.91
N PRO A 60 -7.35 -12.27 5.86
CA PRO A 60 -6.58 -11.56 6.87
C PRO A 60 -5.38 -10.81 6.24
N PRO A 61 -4.91 -9.73 6.88
CA PRO A 61 -3.74 -8.99 6.42
C PRO A 61 -2.49 -9.88 6.40
N TYR A 62 -1.64 -9.67 5.38
CA TYR A 62 -0.43 -10.46 5.17
C TYR A 62 0.50 -10.49 6.41
N SER A 63 0.97 -11.68 6.76
CA SER A 63 1.88 -11.91 7.90
C SER A 63 3.31 -11.44 7.63
N THR A 64 3.73 -11.39 6.37
CA THR A 64 5.11 -11.06 5.96
C THR A 64 5.23 -9.68 5.31
N ASP A 65 6.34 -9.01 5.55
CA ASP A 65 6.69 -7.73 4.91
C ASP A 65 7.07 -7.85 3.44
N ARG A 66 7.31 -9.07 2.93
CA ARG A 66 7.85 -9.33 1.59
C ARG A 66 7.01 -8.72 0.48
N LYS A 67 5.67 -8.79 0.59
CA LYS A 67 4.76 -8.21 -0.40
C LYS A 67 4.86 -6.68 -0.42
N TRP A 68 4.89 -6.05 0.76
CA TRP A 68 5.04 -4.59 0.87
C TRP A 68 6.39 -4.13 0.33
N ARG A 69 7.47 -4.84 0.65
CA ARG A 69 8.80 -4.56 0.07
C ARG A 69 8.84 -4.73 -1.44
N ALA A 70 8.22 -5.77 -1.99
CA ALA A 70 8.19 -6.02 -3.43
C ALA A 70 7.43 -4.91 -4.18
N VAL A 71 6.26 -4.50 -3.67
CA VAL A 71 5.50 -3.38 -4.27
C VAL A 71 6.26 -2.07 -4.12
N GLY A 72 6.87 -1.83 -2.95
CA GLY A 72 7.74 -0.68 -2.72
C GLY A 72 8.90 -0.64 -3.72
N ALA A 73 9.61 -1.75 -3.90
CA ALA A 73 10.72 -1.86 -4.85
C ALA A 73 10.28 -1.58 -6.29
N LEU A 74 9.14 -2.11 -6.71
CA LEU A 74 8.60 -1.89 -8.05
C LEU A 74 8.24 -0.42 -8.28
N LEU A 75 7.57 0.22 -7.31
CA LEU A 75 7.23 1.65 -7.36
C LEU A 75 8.50 2.53 -7.35
N THR A 76 9.47 2.20 -6.51
CA THR A 76 10.74 2.94 -6.45
C THR A 76 11.50 2.81 -7.77
N PHE A 77 11.63 1.59 -8.30
CA PHE A 77 12.31 1.34 -9.57
C PHE A 77 11.62 2.05 -10.73
N GLY A 78 10.30 1.91 -10.86
CA GLY A 78 9.52 2.59 -11.90
C GLY A 78 9.61 4.12 -11.78
N GLY A 79 9.58 4.64 -10.56
CA GLY A 79 9.77 6.07 -10.30
C GLY A 79 11.14 6.59 -10.74
N VAL A 80 12.21 5.85 -10.44
CA VAL A 80 13.57 6.19 -10.91
C VAL A 80 13.63 6.17 -12.44
N VAL A 81 13.12 5.13 -13.09
CA VAL A 81 13.13 5.02 -14.57
C VAL A 81 12.38 6.19 -15.22
N MET A 82 11.20 6.55 -14.70
CA MET A 82 10.43 7.68 -15.21
C MET A 82 11.17 9.01 -15.05
N LEU A 83 11.83 9.24 -13.91
CA LEU A 83 12.61 10.47 -13.70
C LEU A 83 13.85 10.53 -14.60
N VAL A 84 14.51 9.40 -14.84
CA VAL A 84 15.64 9.33 -15.77
C VAL A 84 15.17 9.67 -17.19
N ASN A 85 14.08 9.07 -17.67
CA ASN A 85 13.50 9.39 -18.98
C ASN A 85 13.03 10.86 -19.07
N ALA A 86 12.54 11.44 -17.99
CA ALA A 86 12.12 12.84 -18.01
C ALA A 86 13.29 13.82 -18.14
N CYS A 87 14.46 13.45 -17.59
CA CYS A 87 15.70 14.21 -17.66
C CYS A 87 16.51 13.95 -18.95
N TYR A 88 16.44 12.72 -19.48
CA TYR A 88 17.09 12.27 -20.71
C TYR A 88 16.05 11.66 -21.66
N PRO A 89 15.25 12.50 -22.33
CA PRO A 89 14.24 12.03 -23.27
C PRO A 89 14.85 11.42 -24.55
#